data_AF-A0A7S3MHF8-F1
#
_entry.id   AF-A0A7S3MHF8-F1
#
_cell.length_a   1.000
_cell.length_b   1.000
_cell.length_c   1.000
_cell.angle_alpha   90.00
_cell.angle_beta   90.00
_cell.angle_gamma   90.00
#
_symmetry.space_group_name_H-M   'P 1'
#
loop_
_entity.id
_entity.type
_entity.pdbx_description
1 polymer ?
#
loop_
_entity_poly.entity_id
_entity_poly.type
_entity_poly.pdbx_seq_one_letter_code
_entity_poly.pdbx_strand_id
1 'polypeptide(L)'
;FSPEKDWEDNANLDHARALLWPIKEKYGDGLSWGDLFITAGSASIKSMGGPVSQFCLGRIDDPDGTSSLDLGPSDQQVSVAPCTTQGHCEKPLGSTTVGLIYLNPEGPVMEISPGIWKPNPSPANSSLDIRDAFGRMGMNDRETVALI
;
A
#
# COMPACT_ATOMS: atom_id res chain seq x y z
N PHE A 1 0.81 -11.81 -2.25
CA PHE A 1 0.14 -12.77 -3.15
C PHE A 1 -1.12 -12.10 -3.67
N SER A 2 -2.13 -12.82 -4.17
CA SER A 2 -3.47 -12.21 -4.30
C SER A 2 -4.07 -12.02 -2.89
N PRO A 3 -4.88 -10.98 -2.65
CA PRO A 3 -5.36 -10.01 -3.64
C PRO A 3 -4.36 -8.87 -3.96
N GLU A 4 -3.39 -8.58 -3.09
CA GLU A 4 -2.64 -7.32 -3.14
C GLU A 4 -1.75 -7.20 -4.40
N LYS A 5 -1.21 -8.32 -4.89
CA LYS A 5 -0.39 -8.32 -6.12
C LYS A 5 -1.16 -7.85 -7.36
N ASP A 6 -2.49 -7.91 -7.32
CA ASP A 6 -3.41 -7.63 -8.42
C ASP A 6 -4.14 -6.28 -8.24
N TRP A 7 -3.84 -5.54 -7.17
CA TRP A 7 -4.40 -4.20 -6.96
C TRP A 7 -3.91 -3.20 -8.01
N GLU A 8 -4.79 -2.26 -8.38
CA GLU A 8 -4.51 -1.24 -9.40
C GLU A 8 -3.30 -0.36 -9.01
N ASP A 9 -3.17 -0.01 -7.74
CA ASP A 9 -2.06 0.81 -7.23
C ASP A 9 -0.71 0.06 -7.24
N ASN A 10 -0.75 -1.27 -7.40
CA ASN A 10 0.40 -2.14 -7.57
C ASN A 10 0.69 -2.48 -9.03
N ALA A 11 0.04 -1.81 -9.99
CA ALA A 11 0.29 -2.01 -11.41
C ALA A 11 1.78 -1.86 -11.75
N ASN A 12 2.30 -2.79 -12.55
CA ASN A 12 3.71 -2.91 -12.96
C ASN A 12 4.71 -3.27 -11.84
N LEU A 13 4.28 -3.44 -10.59
CA LEU A 13 5.20 -3.95 -9.55
C LEU A 13 5.55 -5.43 -9.75
N ASP A 14 4.79 -6.17 -10.54
CA ASP A 14 5.16 -7.51 -11.01
C ASP A 14 6.47 -7.48 -11.83
N HIS A 15 6.64 -6.49 -12.70
CA HIS A 15 7.90 -6.28 -13.43
C HIS A 15 9.03 -5.89 -12.48
N ALA A 16 8.78 -4.98 -11.53
CA ALA A 16 9.78 -4.58 -10.53
C ALA A 16 10.27 -5.77 -9.70
N ARG A 17 9.37 -6.66 -9.26
CA ARG A 17 9.73 -7.89 -8.55
C ARG A 17 10.52 -8.86 -9.43
N ALA A 18 10.14 -9.01 -10.70
CA ALA A 18 10.83 -9.88 -11.65
C ALA A 18 12.30 -9.45 -11.86
N LEU A 19 12.60 -8.15 -11.87
CA LEU A 19 13.97 -7.64 -11.95
C LEU A 19 14.85 -8.05 -10.75
N LEU A 20 14.26 -8.37 -9.61
CA LEU A 20 14.97 -8.83 -8.42
C LEU A 20 15.22 -10.34 -8.42
N TRP A 21 14.65 -11.11 -9.36
CA TRP A 21 14.80 -12.56 -9.43
C TRP A 21 16.25 -13.04 -9.41
N PRO A 22 17.21 -12.48 -10.17
CA PRO A 22 18.60 -12.96 -10.15
C PRO A 22 19.25 -12.85 -8.77
N ILE A 23 18.82 -11.88 -7.94
CA ILE A 23 19.28 -11.74 -6.56
C ILE A 23 18.63 -12.81 -5.69
N LYS A 24 17.31 -13.03 -5.82
CA LYS A 24 16.62 -14.08 -5.07
C LYS A 24 17.18 -15.45 -5.39
N GLU A 25 17.41 -15.76 -6.66
CA GLU A 25 17.98 -17.04 -7.11
C GLU A 25 19.37 -17.28 -6.51
N LYS A 26 20.22 -16.24 -6.49
CA LYS A 26 21.56 -16.33 -5.91
C LYS A 26 21.56 -16.66 -4.41
N TYR A 27 20.66 -16.08 -3.64
CA TYR A 27 20.64 -16.23 -2.18
C TYR A 27 19.64 -17.27 -1.66
N GLY A 28 18.73 -17.75 -2.52
CA GLY A 28 17.76 -18.80 -2.19
C GLY A 28 17.00 -18.50 -0.90
N ASP A 29 16.84 -19.52 -0.07
CA ASP A 29 16.15 -19.43 1.23
C ASP A 29 16.90 -18.60 2.27
N GLY A 30 18.17 -18.25 2.01
CA GLY A 30 18.95 -17.35 2.86
C GLY A 30 18.50 -15.88 2.79
N LEU A 31 17.59 -15.54 1.88
CA LEU A 31 17.01 -14.21 1.73
C LEU A 31 15.52 -14.31 1.39
N SER A 32 14.65 -13.83 2.28
CA SER A 32 13.21 -13.75 2.01
C SER A 32 12.89 -12.68 0.97
N TRP A 33 11.79 -12.87 0.24
CA TRP A 33 11.25 -11.84 -0.66
C TRP A 33 10.89 -10.57 0.10
N GLY A 34 10.28 -10.70 1.29
CA GLY A 34 9.96 -9.55 2.13
C GLY A 34 11.21 -8.71 2.44
N ASP A 35 12.31 -9.35 2.82
CA ASP A 35 13.56 -8.63 3.08
C ASP A 35 14.21 -8.11 1.79
N LEU A 36 14.15 -8.87 0.68
CA LEU A 36 14.68 -8.45 -0.60
C LEU A 36 14.01 -7.17 -1.11
N PHE A 37 12.67 -7.06 -1.02
CA PHE A 37 11.94 -5.87 -1.47
C PHE A 37 12.33 -4.62 -0.66
N ILE A 38 12.38 -4.74 0.67
CA ILE A 38 12.73 -3.61 1.53
C ILE A 38 14.22 -3.26 1.40
N THR A 39 15.09 -4.26 1.19
CA THR A 39 16.52 -4.04 0.91
C THR A 39 16.71 -3.32 -0.42
N ALA A 40 15.98 -3.69 -1.47
CA ALA A 40 16.07 -3.04 -2.78
C ALA A 40 15.67 -1.56 -2.70
N GLY A 41 14.59 -1.23 -2.00
CA GLY A 41 14.18 0.15 -1.75
C GLY A 41 15.21 0.94 -0.92
N SER A 42 15.76 0.33 0.13
CA SER A 42 16.80 1.00 0.94
C SER A 42 18.09 1.21 0.15
N ALA A 43 18.49 0.22 -0.67
CA ALA A 43 19.65 0.32 -1.54
C ALA A 43 19.48 1.41 -2.60
N SER A 44 18.28 1.58 -3.18
CA SER A 44 18.02 2.65 -4.15
C SER A 44 18.15 4.03 -3.52
N ILE A 45 17.54 4.26 -2.35
CA ILE A 45 17.68 5.52 -1.59
C ILE A 45 19.15 5.83 -1.33
N LYS A 46 19.91 4.85 -0.80
CA LYS A 46 21.34 5.02 -0.52
C LYS A 46 22.15 5.31 -1.78
N SER A 47 21.85 4.63 -2.89
CA SER A 47 22.57 4.82 -4.16
C SER A 47 22.38 6.22 -4.73
N MET A 48 21.23 6.86 -4.45
CA MET A 48 20.90 8.22 -4.86
C MET A 48 21.37 9.28 -3.84
N GLY A 49 22.16 8.89 -2.83
CA GLY A 49 22.67 9.78 -1.79
C GLY A 49 21.68 10.10 -0.68
N GLY A 50 20.54 9.41 -0.63
CA GLY A 50 19.53 9.56 0.41
C GLY A 50 19.94 8.92 1.75
N PRO A 51 19.29 9.32 2.85
CA PRO A 51 19.60 8.83 4.18
C PRO A 51 19.07 7.41 4.39
N VAL A 52 19.94 6.48 4.78
CA VAL A 52 19.58 5.17 5.32
C VAL A 52 20.41 4.94 6.58
N SER A 53 19.78 5.10 7.74
CA SER A 53 20.47 5.06 9.04
C SER A 53 20.49 3.64 9.65
N GLN A 54 19.43 2.87 9.47
CA GLN A 54 19.27 1.55 10.07
C GLN A 54 18.46 0.65 9.14
N PHE A 55 18.83 -0.64 9.11
CA PHE A 55 18.13 -1.65 8.34
C PHE A 55 18.15 -2.98 9.11
N CYS A 56 17.00 -3.65 9.16
CA CYS A 56 16.84 -4.94 9.84
C CYS A 56 16.22 -5.96 8.89
N LEU A 57 16.88 -7.11 8.80
CA LEU A 57 16.38 -8.34 8.18
C LEU A 57 15.58 -9.15 9.20
N GLY A 58 14.95 -10.23 8.75
CA GLY A 58 14.24 -11.19 9.59
C GLY A 58 12.78 -11.42 9.19
N ARG A 59 12.33 -10.87 8.05
CA ARG A 59 10.99 -11.19 7.53
C ARG A 59 10.99 -12.63 7.04
N ILE A 60 9.95 -13.36 7.39
CA ILE A 60 9.73 -14.73 6.92
C ILE A 60 8.69 -14.66 5.80
N ASP A 61 8.99 -15.26 4.66
CA ASP A 61 8.02 -15.34 3.57
C ASP A 61 6.86 -16.25 3.95
N ASP A 62 5.64 -15.80 3.64
CA ASP A 62 4.48 -16.68 3.64
C ASP A 62 4.56 -17.63 2.42
N PRO A 63 4.21 -18.92 2.56
CA PRO A 63 4.33 -19.89 1.48
C PRO A 63 3.37 -19.64 0.31
N ASP A 64 2.17 -19.10 0.56
CA ASP A 64 1.10 -19.06 -0.45
C ASP A 64 0.16 -17.84 -0.35
N GLY A 65 0.24 -17.07 0.73
CA GLY A 65 -0.57 -15.90 1.00
C GLY A 65 -2.01 -16.19 1.41
N THR A 66 -2.36 -17.45 1.72
CA THR A 66 -3.71 -17.83 2.15
C THR A 66 -4.12 -17.18 3.47
N SER A 67 -3.15 -16.69 4.25
CA SER A 67 -3.36 -15.92 5.48
C SER A 67 -3.68 -14.44 5.25
N SER A 68 -3.58 -13.92 4.02
CA SER A 68 -3.97 -12.54 3.72
C SER A 68 -5.47 -12.35 3.91
N LEU A 69 -5.84 -11.22 4.52
CA LEU A 69 -7.24 -10.80 4.53
C LEU A 69 -7.61 -10.40 3.10
N ASP A 70 -8.67 -11.01 2.55
CA ASP A 70 -9.13 -10.71 1.20
C ASP A 70 -9.83 -9.34 1.16
N LEU A 71 -9.05 -8.27 1.11
CA LEU A 71 -9.50 -6.89 0.99
C LEU A 71 -9.91 -6.60 -0.46
N GLY A 72 -11.13 -7.00 -0.79
CA GLY A 72 -11.84 -6.84 -2.07
C GLY A 72 -13.34 -7.05 -1.87
N PRO A 73 -14.19 -7.15 -2.91
CA PRO A 73 -15.64 -7.37 -2.77
C PRO A 73 -15.96 -8.82 -2.33
N SER A 74 -15.45 -9.22 -1.16
CA SER A 74 -15.60 -10.54 -0.57
C SER A 74 -16.49 -10.47 0.67
N ASP A 75 -17.20 -11.57 0.97
CA ASP A 75 -18.02 -11.66 2.19
C ASP A 75 -17.16 -11.48 3.46
N GLN A 76 -15.90 -11.92 3.42
CA GLN A 76 -14.96 -11.76 4.52
C GLN A 76 -14.60 -10.29 4.74
N GLN A 77 -14.33 -9.52 3.67
CA GLN A 77 -14.07 -8.08 3.75
C GLN A 77 -15.28 -7.37 4.35
N VAL A 78 -16.49 -7.64 3.87
CA VAL A 78 -17.72 -7.05 4.39
C VAL A 78 -17.90 -7.35 5.89
N SER A 79 -17.51 -8.55 6.34
CA SER A 79 -17.61 -8.93 7.75
C SER A 79 -16.53 -8.33 8.65
N VAL A 80 -15.29 -8.22 8.18
CA VAL A 80 -14.11 -7.88 9.03
C VAL A 80 -13.70 -6.42 8.88
N ALA A 81 -13.81 -5.86 7.68
CA ALA A 81 -13.31 -4.54 7.31
C ALA A 81 -14.23 -3.88 6.26
N PRO A 82 -15.50 -3.59 6.60
CA PRO A 82 -16.49 -3.12 5.63
C PRO A 82 -16.07 -1.77 5.03
N CYS A 83 -16.32 -1.61 3.74
CA CYS A 83 -16.25 -0.33 3.05
C CYS A 83 -17.47 -0.18 2.15
N THR A 84 -18.46 0.55 2.64
CA THR A 84 -19.73 0.76 1.92
C THR A 84 -19.58 1.74 0.76
N THR A 85 -18.59 2.64 0.82
CA THR A 85 -18.39 3.70 -0.16
C THR A 85 -16.90 3.90 -0.41
N GLN A 86 -16.47 3.64 -1.64
CA GLN A 86 -15.09 3.88 -2.06
C GLN A 86 -14.74 5.36 -1.93
N GLY A 87 -13.59 5.67 -1.32
CA GLY A 87 -13.16 7.01 -0.92
C GLY A 87 -13.57 7.42 0.49
N HIS A 88 -14.43 6.63 1.15
CA HIS A 88 -14.87 6.86 2.53
C HIS A 88 -14.76 5.60 3.39
N CYS A 89 -13.85 4.68 3.04
CA CYS A 89 -13.56 3.54 3.91
C CYS A 89 -13.05 4.03 5.28
N GLU A 90 -13.44 3.36 6.36
CA GLU A 90 -13.08 3.68 7.74
C GLU A 90 -12.30 2.54 8.41
N LYS A 91 -11.81 2.76 9.63
CA LYS A 91 -11.17 1.70 10.43
C LYS A 91 -12.09 0.47 10.50
N PRO A 92 -11.56 -0.77 10.36
CA PRO A 92 -10.14 -1.13 10.45
C PRO A 92 -9.33 -0.97 9.16
N LEU A 93 -9.91 -0.48 8.06
CA LEU A 93 -9.15 -0.23 6.83
C LEU A 93 -8.21 0.95 7.01
N GLY A 94 -6.96 0.77 6.57
CA GLY A 94 -5.98 1.85 6.51
C GLY A 94 -6.21 2.79 5.34
N SER A 95 -6.67 2.28 4.20
CA SER A 95 -6.96 3.08 3.00
C SER A 95 -8.38 3.66 3.02
N THR A 96 -8.60 4.74 2.25
CA THR A 96 -9.93 5.31 1.98
C THR A 96 -10.65 4.62 0.83
N THR A 97 -9.93 3.85 0.02
CA THR A 97 -10.42 3.09 -1.14
C THR A 97 -9.76 1.71 -1.14
N VAL A 98 -10.56 0.65 -1.24
CA VAL A 98 -10.04 -0.73 -1.36
C VAL A 98 -9.39 -0.89 -2.74
N GLY A 99 -8.18 -1.46 -2.77
CA GLY A 99 -7.38 -1.58 -4.00
C GLY A 99 -6.34 -0.46 -4.19
N LEU A 100 -6.38 0.58 -3.35
CA LEU A 100 -5.34 1.62 -3.25
C LEU A 100 -4.55 1.45 -1.95
N ILE A 101 -3.28 1.86 -1.94
CA ILE A 101 -2.43 1.76 -0.75
C ILE A 101 -2.92 2.70 0.35
N TYR A 102 -3.28 3.95 0.03
CA TYR A 102 -3.77 4.93 1.00
C TYR A 102 -5.05 5.62 0.54
N LEU A 103 -4.96 6.44 -0.50
CA LEU A 103 -6.06 7.28 -0.98
C LEU A 103 -6.00 7.41 -2.51
N ASN A 104 -7.04 8.00 -3.10
CA ASN A 104 -7.07 8.26 -4.53
C ASN A 104 -6.12 9.42 -4.91
N PRO A 105 -5.15 9.21 -5.82
CA PRO A 105 -4.18 10.24 -6.20
C PRO A 105 -4.82 11.44 -6.93
N GLU A 106 -6.01 11.28 -7.51
CA GLU A 106 -6.77 12.36 -8.15
C GLU A 106 -7.58 13.21 -7.14
N GLY A 107 -7.55 12.85 -5.85
CA GLY A 107 -8.26 13.52 -4.77
C GLY A 107 -9.48 12.75 -4.25
N PRO A 108 -10.15 13.26 -3.20
CA PRO A 108 -11.24 12.55 -2.53
C PRO A 108 -12.37 12.22 -3.49
N VAL A 109 -12.91 11.00 -3.39
CA VAL A 109 -14.06 10.57 -4.19
C VAL A 109 -15.31 11.16 -3.55
N MET A 110 -16.12 11.88 -4.33
CA MET A 110 -17.35 12.54 -3.86
C MET A 110 -18.54 12.16 -4.74
N GLU A 111 -19.74 12.12 -4.15
CA GLU A 111 -20.98 11.97 -4.91
C GLU A 111 -21.28 13.28 -5.64
N ILE A 112 -21.23 13.26 -6.97
CA ILE A 112 -21.50 14.43 -7.81
C ILE A 112 -22.95 14.46 -8.31
N SER A 113 -23.63 13.31 -8.28
CA SER A 113 -25.05 13.07 -8.59
C SER A 113 -25.46 11.77 -7.92
N PRO A 114 -26.76 11.52 -7.66
CA PRO A 114 -27.22 10.28 -7.02
C PRO A 114 -26.62 9.01 -7.66
N GLY A 115 -25.78 8.29 -6.91
CA GLY A 115 -25.10 7.07 -7.34
C GLY A 115 -23.87 7.26 -8.24
N ILE A 116 -23.45 8.50 -8.53
CA ILE A 116 -22.27 8.82 -9.34
C ILE A 116 -21.18 9.41 -8.46
N TRP A 117 -20.13 8.62 -8.27
CA TRP A 117 -18.97 8.97 -7.45
C TRP A 117 -17.77 9.25 -8.34
N LYS A 118 -17.10 10.39 -8.16
CA LYS A 118 -15.90 10.74 -8.92
C LYS A 118 -14.84 11.40 -8.03
N PRO A 119 -13.55 11.22 -8.35
CA PRO A 119 -12.49 11.98 -7.71
C PRO A 119 -12.69 13.47 -7.90
N ASN A 120 -12.47 14.22 -6.82
CA ASN A 120 -12.47 15.67 -6.81
C ASN A 120 -11.03 16.16 -6.63
N PRO A 121 -10.44 16.83 -7.64
CA PRO A 121 -9.05 17.29 -7.61
C PRO A 121 -8.88 18.55 -6.74
N SER A 122 -9.23 18.44 -5.46
CA SER A 122 -9.11 19.47 -4.44
C SER A 122 -7.97 19.12 -3.49
N PRO A 123 -6.80 19.79 -3.59
CA PRO A 123 -5.67 19.55 -2.68
C PRO A 123 -6.04 19.78 -1.22
N ALA A 124 -6.86 20.80 -0.94
CA ALA A 124 -7.32 21.12 0.41
C ALA A 124 -8.13 19.97 1.01
N ASN A 125 -9.03 19.36 0.23
CA ASN A 125 -9.83 18.24 0.70
C ASN A 125 -8.99 16.95 0.78
N SER A 126 -8.07 16.74 -0.16
CA SER A 126 -7.13 15.59 -0.13
C SER A 126 -6.26 15.59 1.14
N SER A 127 -5.92 16.75 1.68
CA SER A 127 -5.15 16.83 2.93
C SER A 127 -5.83 16.17 4.14
N LEU A 128 -7.16 16.09 4.14
CA LEU A 128 -7.93 15.41 5.20
C LEU A 128 -7.78 13.89 5.07
N ASP A 129 -7.98 13.35 3.86
CA ASP A 129 -7.81 11.94 3.55
C ASP A 129 -6.35 11.49 3.76
N ILE A 130 -5.37 12.31 3.37
CA ILE A 130 -3.94 12.05 3.62
C ILE A 130 -3.68 11.89 5.11
N ARG A 131 -4.11 12.86 5.92
CA ARG A 131 -3.88 12.82 7.37
C ARG A 131 -4.55 11.60 8.01
N ASP A 132 -5.78 11.30 7.62
CA ASP A 132 -6.54 10.19 8.17
C ASP A 132 -5.96 8.83 7.77
N ALA A 133 -5.73 8.58 6.48
CA ALA A 133 -5.17 7.32 5.98
C ALA A 133 -3.78 7.03 6.58
N PHE A 134 -2.88 8.01 6.58
CA PHE A 134 -1.56 7.85 7.19
C PHE A 134 -1.64 7.68 8.72
N GLY A 135 -2.55 8.40 9.37
CA GLY A 135 -2.80 8.24 10.81
C GLY A 135 -3.28 6.84 11.19
N ARG A 136 -4.10 6.21 10.35
CA ARG A 136 -4.52 4.80 10.51
C ARG A 136 -3.36 3.83 10.31
N MET A 137 -2.35 4.21 9.52
CA MET A 137 -1.13 3.44 9.28
C MET A 137 0.04 3.81 10.21
N GLY A 138 -0.25 4.51 11.31
CA GLY A 138 0.71 4.75 12.39
C GLY A 138 1.68 5.92 12.16
N MET A 139 1.39 6.80 11.21
CA MET A 139 2.20 7.99 10.93
C MET A 139 1.53 9.26 11.46
N ASN A 140 2.32 10.16 12.07
CA ASN A 140 1.87 11.51 12.41
C ASN A 140 2.08 12.51 11.26
N ASP A 141 1.53 13.72 11.38
CA ASP A 141 1.62 14.77 10.36
C ASP A 141 3.05 15.02 9.83
N ARG A 142 4.06 15.02 10.69
CA ARG A 142 5.45 15.26 10.29
C ARG A 142 6.02 14.08 9.51
N GLU A 143 5.71 12.86 9.93
CA GLU A 143 6.14 11.63 9.25
C GLU A 143 5.46 11.51 7.89
N THR A 144 4.16 11.81 7.80
CA THR A 144 3.40 11.84 6.54
C THR A 144 4.02 12.80 5.53
N VAL A 145 4.33 14.03 5.94
CA VAL A 145 4.97 15.02 5.05
C VAL A 145 6.37 14.60 4.64
N ALA A 146 7.11 13.87 5.49
CA ALA A 146 8.46 13.41 5.15
C ALA A 146 8.46 12.21 4.20
N LEU A 147 7.39 11.42 4.16
CA LEU A 147 7.26 10.23 3.32
C LEU A 147 6.77 10.53 1.89
N ILE A 148 5.99 11.61 1.71
CA ILE A 148 5.48 12.08 0.41
C ILE A 148 6.50 13.01 -0.25
#